data_AF-A0AA86T9J2-F1
#
_entry.id   AF-A0AA86T9J2-F1
#
_cell.length_a   1.000
_cell.length_b   1.000
_cell.length_c   1.000
_cell.angle_alpha   90.00
_cell.angle_beta   90.00
_cell.angle_gamma   90.00
#
_symmetry.space_group_name_H-M   'P 1'
#
loop_
_entity.id
_entity.type
_entity.pdbx_description
1 polymer ?
#
loop_
_entity_poly.entity_id
_entity_poly.type
_entity_poly.pdbx_seq_one_letter_code
_entity_poly.pdbx_strand_id
1 'polypeptide(L)'
;MDSQQLFSSGVASAGLPYMSSFPTVPSLPNRLLGPLKYDTGNSPNSPFSTYFDSDTLSALSDGKDQYSPGEILSSLETNYYMYGSISSVDGLIDNFPLYSARSSLLQNVNCNQKIQHALLELETALMAPDDDQANTPNTLADGSRPMASGQRYRSWNHENHGSQYTQTQPSCVPSSWLSSEVVHAEKRQKLIEEPSLQAFPPNNLKQLLIACAKSLSENNMKDFDQLVAKARDAVSINGEPIQRLGAYMVEGLVARKETSGKNIYHALSCREPEGEELLSYMQLLFEICPYLKFGYMAANGAIAEACRNEDRIHIIDFQIAQGSQWMTLLQALAARPGGAPHVRITGIDDPVSKYARGDGLEMVGKRLALMSEKFGIPVEFHGVPVFAPEVTREMLDIRPGEALAVNFPLQLHHTADESVHVSNPRDGLLRLVKSLAPKVTTLVEQESNTNTTPFFNRFIETLDYYLAIFESIDVTLPRDSKERINVEQHCLARDIVNIIACEGKERVERHELLGKWKSRLTMAGFSQCPLSSYVNSVIRSLLRCYSEHYTLVEKDGAMLLGWKDRNLTSASAWHC
;
A
#
# COMPACT_ATOMS: atom_id res chain seq x y z
N MET A 1 -40.61 51.65 27.98
CA MET A 1 -39.72 51.59 29.15
C MET A 1 -38.31 51.76 28.64
N ASP A 2 -37.81 52.96 28.93
CA ASP A 2 -36.47 53.53 28.78
C ASP A 2 -35.30 52.58 29.05
N SER A 3 -34.04 52.88 28.76
CA SER A 3 -33.27 53.80 27.90
C SER A 3 -31.86 53.73 28.52
N GLN A 4 -30.80 53.82 27.69
CA GLN A 4 -29.47 54.35 28.05
C GLN A 4 -28.58 53.49 28.99
N GLN A 5 -27.24 53.48 28.96
CA GLN A 5 -26.24 54.35 28.33
C GLN A 5 -24.84 53.67 28.36
N LEU A 6 -24.07 53.83 27.27
CA LEU A 6 -22.67 54.28 27.17
C LEU A 6 -21.67 53.99 28.33
N PHE A 7 -20.50 53.43 28.03
CA PHE A 7 -19.24 54.21 27.88
C PHE A 7 -18.05 53.36 27.39
N SER A 8 -17.24 54.01 26.56
CA SER A 8 -16.04 53.57 25.87
C SER A 8 -14.75 54.11 26.52
N SER A 9 -13.66 53.32 26.49
CA SER A 9 -12.21 53.68 26.45
C SER A 9 -11.43 52.43 26.92
N GLY A 10 -10.32 51.97 26.34
CA GLY A 10 -9.28 52.61 25.55
C GLY A 10 -7.95 52.55 26.31
N VAL A 11 -6.95 51.86 25.73
CA VAL A 11 -5.48 52.03 25.90
C VAL A 11 -4.71 51.04 26.82
N ALA A 12 -4.01 50.13 26.13
CA ALA A 12 -2.59 49.72 26.19
C ALA A 12 -1.89 49.14 27.44
N SER A 13 -1.27 47.98 27.16
CA SER A 13 0.15 47.62 27.40
C SER A 13 0.49 46.60 28.51
N ALA A 14 1.39 45.70 28.09
CA ALA A 14 2.40 44.95 28.84
C ALA A 14 2.06 43.54 29.38
N GLY A 15 2.83 42.56 28.88
CA GLY A 15 3.42 41.52 29.73
C GLY A 15 2.88 40.09 29.56
N LEU A 16 3.59 39.28 28.75
CA LEU A 16 3.73 37.83 28.93
C LEU A 16 4.33 37.53 30.34
N PRO A 17 4.09 36.35 30.98
CA PRO A 17 4.50 35.06 30.41
C PRO A 17 3.60 33.83 30.66
N TYR A 18 3.92 32.82 29.85
CA TYR A 18 3.56 31.40 29.85
C TYR A 18 3.57 30.71 31.24
N MET A 19 2.55 29.90 31.52
CA MET A 19 2.60 28.43 31.73
C MET A 19 1.28 27.95 32.34
N SER A 20 0.63 26.94 31.75
CA SER A 20 -0.35 26.12 32.47
C SER A 20 -0.26 24.64 32.07
N SER A 21 0.09 23.86 33.09
CA SER A 21 0.05 22.42 33.28
C SER A 21 -1.11 21.64 32.64
N PHE A 22 -0.80 20.48 32.06
CA PHE A 22 -1.76 19.39 31.81
C PHE A 22 -2.02 18.60 33.10
N PRO A 23 -3.25 18.12 33.36
CA PRO A 23 -3.57 17.34 34.56
C PRO A 23 -3.22 15.85 34.42
N THR A 24 -2.57 15.32 35.46
CA THR A 24 -2.21 13.91 35.66
C THR A 24 -3.42 13.06 36.08
N VAL A 25 -3.63 11.92 35.43
CA VAL A 25 -4.67 10.91 35.78
C VAL A 25 -4.13 9.95 36.86
N PRO A 26 -4.93 9.56 37.89
CA PRO A 26 -4.44 8.74 39.01
C PRO A 26 -4.34 7.24 38.66
N SER A 27 -3.27 6.60 39.15
CA SER A 27 -2.96 5.18 39.05
C SER A 27 -3.84 4.31 39.97
N LEU A 28 -4.46 3.26 39.43
CA LEU A 28 -5.13 2.19 40.18
C LEU A 28 -4.12 1.07 40.58
N PRO A 29 -4.35 0.33 41.68
CA PRO A 29 -3.34 -0.48 42.34
C PRO A 29 -3.12 -1.87 41.72
N ASN A 30 -1.85 -2.24 41.57
CA ASN A 30 -1.38 -3.57 41.22
C ASN A 30 -1.62 -4.58 42.35
N ARG A 31 -2.58 -5.49 42.18
CA ARG A 31 -2.54 -6.86 42.74
C ARG A 31 -3.75 -7.64 42.21
N LEU A 32 -3.51 -8.55 41.25
CA LEU A 32 -4.25 -9.81 41.03
C LEU A 32 -3.86 -10.43 39.68
N LEU A 33 -2.58 -10.77 39.45
CA LEU A 33 -2.19 -11.74 38.42
C LEU A 33 -0.88 -12.42 38.85
N GLY A 34 -0.97 -13.72 39.19
CA GLY A 34 0.20 -14.57 39.37
C GLY A 34 0.82 -14.94 38.02
N PRO A 35 2.10 -15.33 37.95
CA PRO A 35 2.76 -15.61 36.68
C PRO A 35 2.28 -16.96 36.13
N LEU A 36 1.54 -16.93 35.02
CA LEU A 36 1.38 -18.09 34.14
C LEU A 36 2.69 -18.24 33.36
N LYS A 37 3.49 -19.26 33.72
CA LYS A 37 4.58 -19.74 32.88
C LYS A 37 3.98 -20.35 31.62
N TYR A 38 4.31 -19.79 30.46
CA TYR A 38 4.02 -20.41 29.17
C TYR A 38 5.16 -21.38 28.85
N ASP A 39 4.86 -22.67 28.82
CA ASP A 39 5.72 -23.68 28.18
C ASP A 39 5.53 -23.57 26.66
N THR A 40 6.17 -22.59 26.02
CA THR A 40 6.36 -22.62 24.57
C THR A 40 7.46 -23.63 24.27
N GLY A 41 7.07 -24.82 23.80
CA GLY A 41 8.01 -25.76 23.19
C GLY A 41 8.69 -25.11 22.00
N ASN A 42 10.00 -24.84 22.13
CA ASN A 42 10.85 -24.36 21.05
C ASN A 42 10.92 -25.42 19.93
N SER A 43 10.09 -25.24 18.90
CA SER A 43 10.25 -25.97 17.64
C SER A 43 11.27 -25.24 16.78
N PRO A 44 12.29 -25.92 16.21
CA PRO A 44 13.29 -25.31 15.33
C PRO A 44 12.71 -24.77 14.02
N ASN A 45 11.43 -24.98 13.75
CA ASN A 45 10.73 -24.58 12.53
C ASN A 45 9.83 -23.34 12.70
N SER A 46 9.77 -22.72 13.88
CA SER A 46 8.97 -21.50 14.04
C SER A 46 9.69 -20.30 13.39
N PRO A 47 9.05 -19.56 12.47
CA PRO A 47 9.65 -18.37 11.87
C PRO A 47 9.82 -17.21 12.87
N PHE A 48 9.30 -17.35 14.10
CA PHE A 48 9.27 -16.29 15.11
C PHE A 48 10.06 -16.63 16.38
N SER A 49 10.79 -17.75 16.42
CA SER A 49 11.49 -18.22 17.63
C SER A 49 12.56 -17.26 18.16
N THR A 50 13.12 -16.39 17.33
CA THR A 50 14.10 -15.37 17.75
C THR A 50 13.49 -14.19 18.49
N TYR A 51 12.16 -14.05 18.54
CA TYR A 51 11.49 -12.89 19.14
C TYR A 51 11.01 -13.10 20.58
N PHE A 52 10.95 -14.35 21.05
CA PHE A 52 10.45 -14.68 22.39
C PHE A 52 11.57 -14.98 23.41
N ASP A 53 12.81 -15.13 22.96
CA ASP A 53 13.98 -15.22 23.84
C ASP A 53 14.58 -13.81 24.04
N SER A 54 14.00 -13.03 24.95
CA SER A 54 14.70 -11.87 25.53
C SER A 54 14.58 -11.94 27.05
N ASP A 55 15.57 -12.58 27.65
CA ASP A 55 15.92 -12.41 29.05
C ASP A 55 16.31 -10.94 29.29
N THR A 56 15.35 -10.12 29.68
CA THR A 56 15.63 -8.80 30.26
C THR A 56 14.59 -8.46 31.32
N LEU A 57 14.43 -9.35 32.30
CA LEU A 57 13.72 -9.06 33.55
C LEU A 57 14.50 -9.61 34.76
N SER A 58 15.69 -9.06 34.98
CA SER A 58 16.32 -9.09 36.30
C SER A 58 17.43 -8.05 36.39
N ALA A 59 17.13 -6.90 37.01
CA ALA A 59 18.00 -6.16 37.94
C ALA A 59 17.66 -4.67 37.95
N LEU A 60 16.66 -4.29 38.75
CA LEU A 60 16.67 -2.99 39.43
C LEU A 60 16.21 -3.23 40.87
N SER A 61 17.19 -3.52 41.73
CA SER A 61 17.06 -3.32 43.17
C SER A 61 18.06 -2.25 43.56
N ASP A 62 17.60 -1.30 44.35
CA ASP A 62 18.28 -0.11 44.83
C ASP A 62 19.66 -0.36 45.46
N GLY A 63 20.51 0.65 45.33
CA GLY A 63 21.95 0.59 45.54
C GLY A 63 22.47 0.89 46.94
N LYS A 64 23.81 0.93 47.05
CA LYS A 64 24.62 1.89 47.82
C LYS A 64 26.11 1.54 47.77
N ASP A 65 26.89 2.60 47.52
CA ASP A 65 28.16 2.98 48.17
C ASP A 65 29.48 2.21 47.96
N GLN A 66 30.49 3.02 47.61
CA GLN A 66 31.92 3.05 48.04
C GLN A 66 33.06 2.58 47.10
N TYR A 67 33.79 3.60 46.61
CA TYR A 67 35.26 3.79 46.50
C TYR A 67 36.22 2.64 46.06
N SER A 68 36.82 2.82 44.85
CA SER A 68 38.24 2.76 44.38
C SER A 68 39.35 1.92 45.09
N PRO A 69 40.56 1.71 44.49
CA PRO A 69 41.00 1.61 43.07
C PRO A 69 42.11 0.54 42.78
N GLY A 70 42.56 0.41 41.51
CA GLY A 70 43.86 -0.19 41.08
C GLY A 70 43.70 -1.48 40.26
N GLU A 71 44.52 -1.86 39.26
CA GLU A 71 45.76 -1.38 38.62
C GLU A 71 45.76 -2.02 37.19
N ILE A 72 46.01 -1.26 36.11
CA ILE A 72 47.22 -1.25 35.25
C ILE A 72 47.71 -2.64 34.76
N LEU A 73 47.63 -2.89 33.44
CA LEU A 73 48.76 -3.22 32.51
C LEU A 73 48.21 -3.64 31.13
N SER A 74 48.29 -2.75 30.14
CA SER A 74 49.17 -2.82 28.94
C SER A 74 48.73 -3.86 27.89
N SER A 75 48.71 -3.61 26.58
CA SER A 75 49.54 -2.70 25.79
C SER A 75 49.05 -2.67 24.32
N LEU A 76 49.15 -1.48 23.70
CA LEU A 76 49.58 -1.18 22.30
C LEU A 76 48.78 -1.83 21.14
N GLU A 77 48.31 -1.16 20.09
CA GLU A 77 48.84 -0.05 19.27
C GLU A 77 47.68 0.53 18.43
N THR A 78 47.44 1.84 18.48
CA THR A 78 47.80 2.83 17.44
C THR A 78 46.95 2.76 16.16
N ASN A 79 46.04 3.71 15.97
CA ASN A 79 46.10 4.61 14.82
C ASN A 79 45.34 5.91 15.04
N TYR A 80 45.98 6.96 14.53
CA TYR A 80 45.80 8.37 14.81
C TYR A 80 44.95 9.07 13.73
N TYR A 81 44.20 10.09 14.15
CA TYR A 81 43.77 11.30 13.39
C TYR A 81 42.78 11.09 12.21
N MET A 82 41.86 12.00 11.87
CA MET A 82 41.57 13.37 12.27
C MET A 82 40.14 13.72 11.82
N TYR A 83 39.53 14.67 12.51
CA TYR A 83 38.37 15.44 12.05
C TYR A 83 38.62 16.05 10.66
N GLY A 84 37.67 15.90 9.75
CA GLY A 84 37.68 16.54 8.43
C GLY A 84 36.30 17.08 8.08
N SER A 85 36.15 18.40 8.17
CA SER A 85 35.01 19.17 7.67
C SER A 85 34.82 18.91 6.17
N ILE A 86 33.64 18.49 5.74
CA ILE A 86 33.34 18.30 4.31
C ILE A 86 32.65 19.56 3.78
N SER A 87 33.44 20.40 3.12
CA SER A 87 33.00 21.38 2.15
C SER A 87 33.24 20.83 0.74
N SER A 88 32.18 20.42 0.04
CA SER A 88 32.01 20.50 -1.42
C SER A 88 30.70 19.81 -1.82
N VAL A 89 29.87 20.54 -2.56
CA VAL A 89 28.49 20.16 -2.95
C VAL A 89 28.48 19.31 -4.23
N ASP A 90 29.61 19.16 -4.92
CA ASP A 90 29.67 18.49 -6.24
C ASP A 90 29.76 16.95 -6.18
N GLY A 91 29.96 16.35 -5.00
CA GLY A 91 30.13 14.89 -4.87
C GLY A 91 28.86 14.09 -4.57
N LEU A 92 27.74 14.75 -4.26
CA LEU A 92 26.48 14.11 -3.89
C LEU A 92 25.53 13.88 -5.07
N ILE A 93 25.79 14.49 -6.23
CA ILE A 93 24.82 14.62 -7.32
C ILE A 93 24.95 13.50 -8.36
N ASP A 94 26.16 12.97 -8.57
CA ASP A 94 26.42 11.89 -9.55
C ASP A 94 26.20 10.47 -8.99
N ASN A 95 25.92 10.35 -7.69
CA ASN A 95 25.53 9.10 -7.05
C ASN A 95 24.29 9.36 -6.18
N PHE A 96 23.12 9.46 -6.79
CA PHE A 96 21.91 8.95 -6.15
C PHE A 96 21.93 7.44 -6.37
N PRO A 97 22.32 6.62 -5.38
CA PRO A 97 22.13 5.20 -5.52
C PRO A 97 20.62 4.99 -5.40
N LEU A 98 19.97 4.59 -6.50
CA LEU A 98 19.25 3.33 -6.41
C LEU A 98 20.29 2.38 -5.81
N TYR A 99 20.20 2.13 -4.50
CA TYR A 99 21.12 1.25 -3.79
C TYR A 99 21.08 -0.10 -4.53
N SER A 100 22.00 -0.29 -5.46
CA SER A 100 22.17 -1.54 -6.17
C SER A 100 22.62 -2.50 -5.09
N ALA A 101 21.70 -3.36 -4.65
CA ALA A 101 22.06 -4.56 -3.90
C ALA A 101 23.22 -5.21 -4.65
N ARG A 102 24.41 -5.14 -4.05
CA ARG A 102 25.62 -5.66 -4.65
C ARG A 102 25.52 -7.17 -4.65
N SER A 103 25.70 -7.74 -5.84
CA SER A 103 26.02 -9.14 -6.08
C SER A 103 24.89 -10.16 -5.91
N SER A 104 23.92 -10.16 -6.82
CA SER A 104 23.57 -11.35 -7.62
C SER A 104 22.53 -11.03 -8.70
N LEU A 105 22.66 -11.72 -9.85
CA LEU A 105 21.76 -11.74 -11.02
C LEU A 105 22.02 -10.69 -12.12
N LEU A 106 22.75 -11.13 -13.17
CA LEU A 106 22.87 -10.47 -14.48
C LEU A 106 21.52 -10.14 -15.16
N GLN A 107 20.42 -10.77 -14.75
CA GLN A 107 19.06 -10.45 -15.23
C GLN A 107 18.55 -9.10 -14.68
N ASN A 108 19.05 -8.65 -13.53
CA ASN A 108 18.54 -7.46 -12.83
C ASN A 108 19.03 -6.14 -13.46
N VAL A 109 20.21 -6.13 -14.09
CA VAL A 109 20.73 -4.92 -14.78
C VAL A 109 19.92 -4.60 -16.04
N ASN A 110 19.57 -5.62 -16.83
CA ASN A 110 18.77 -5.46 -18.05
C ASN A 110 17.31 -5.12 -17.72
N CYS A 111 16.75 -5.71 -16.66
CA CYS A 111 15.43 -5.35 -16.14
C CYS A 111 15.42 -3.90 -15.65
N ASN A 112 16.38 -3.47 -14.82
CA ASN A 112 16.45 -2.08 -14.34
C ASN A 112 16.64 -1.06 -15.47
N GLN A 113 17.47 -1.35 -16.48
CA GLN A 113 17.61 -0.49 -17.66
C GLN A 113 16.30 -0.40 -18.46
N LYS A 114 15.56 -1.51 -18.61
CA LYS A 114 14.25 -1.53 -19.27
C LYS A 114 13.16 -0.88 -18.43
N ILE A 115 13.22 -0.98 -17.10
CA ILE A 115 12.33 -0.26 -16.18
C ILE A 115 12.58 1.24 -16.31
N GLN A 116 13.83 1.68 -16.29
CA GLN A 116 14.20 3.08 -16.53
C GLN A 116 13.74 3.55 -17.91
N HIS A 117 13.90 2.72 -18.94
CA HIS A 117 13.39 3.00 -20.28
C HIS A 117 11.87 3.11 -20.32
N ALA A 118 11.13 2.19 -19.68
CA ALA A 118 9.67 2.24 -19.60
C ALA A 118 9.18 3.47 -18.83
N LEU A 119 9.89 3.87 -17.77
CA LEU A 119 9.61 5.11 -17.04
C LEU A 119 9.89 6.35 -17.91
N LEU A 120 10.95 6.32 -18.73
CA LEU A 120 11.26 7.38 -19.69
C LEU A 120 10.26 7.43 -20.85
N GLU A 121 9.78 6.28 -21.32
CA GLU A 121 8.71 6.17 -22.33
C GLU A 121 7.40 6.72 -21.78
N LEU A 122 7.06 6.39 -20.52
CA LEU A 122 5.94 7.01 -19.82
C LEU A 122 6.11 8.53 -19.75
N GLU A 123 7.27 9.02 -19.33
CA GLU A 123 7.57 10.46 -19.29
C GLU A 123 7.36 11.11 -20.67
N THR A 124 7.93 10.51 -21.71
CA THR A 124 7.85 11.03 -23.09
C THR A 124 6.40 11.11 -23.57
N ALA A 125 5.59 10.12 -23.24
CA ALA A 125 4.23 10.02 -23.77
C ALA A 125 3.15 10.65 -22.91
N LEU A 126 3.34 10.74 -21.59
CA LEU A 126 2.50 11.59 -20.74
C LEU A 126 2.59 13.06 -21.18
N MET A 127 3.73 13.42 -21.76
CA MET A 127 4.07 14.78 -22.16
C MET A 127 4.19 14.94 -23.69
N ALA A 128 3.79 13.94 -24.48
CA ALA A 128 3.79 14.09 -25.93
C ALA A 128 2.72 15.12 -26.35
N PRO A 129 3.01 15.97 -27.36
CA PRO A 129 1.97 16.78 -27.96
C PRO A 129 0.90 15.87 -28.59
N ASP A 130 -0.37 16.24 -28.47
CA ASP A 130 -1.47 15.47 -29.05
C ASP A 130 -1.33 15.45 -30.58
N ASP A 131 -0.84 14.34 -31.13
CA ASP A 131 -1.08 14.02 -32.53
C ASP A 131 -2.50 13.43 -32.63
N ASP A 132 -3.44 14.24 -33.12
CA ASP A 132 -4.80 13.84 -33.53
C ASP A 132 -4.76 12.87 -34.74
N GLN A 133 -4.08 11.73 -34.61
CA GLN A 133 -4.17 10.62 -35.55
C GLN A 133 -4.38 9.30 -34.81
N ALA A 134 -5.65 8.91 -34.75
CA ALA A 134 -6.07 7.55 -34.51
C ALA A 134 -5.42 6.62 -35.56
N ASN A 135 -4.29 6.01 -35.21
CA ASN A 135 -3.67 4.97 -36.02
C ASN A 135 -4.45 3.66 -35.83
N THR A 136 -5.37 3.39 -36.75
CA THR A 136 -5.84 2.03 -37.04
C THR A 136 -4.65 1.13 -37.42
N PRO A 137 -4.57 -0.13 -36.93
CA PRO A 137 -3.48 -1.03 -37.32
C PRO A 137 -3.67 -1.47 -38.77
N ASN A 138 -2.71 -1.10 -39.64
CA ASN A 138 -2.64 -1.53 -41.03
C ASN A 138 -2.55 -3.06 -41.13
N THR A 139 -3.53 -3.65 -41.81
CA THR A 139 -3.48 -5.05 -42.25
C THR A 139 -2.83 -5.09 -43.64
N LEU A 140 -1.95 -6.06 -43.84
CA LEU A 140 -1.16 -6.32 -45.05
C LEU A 140 -2.03 -6.37 -46.32
N ALA A 141 -1.55 -5.72 -47.37
CA ALA A 141 -2.14 -5.70 -48.70
C ALA A 141 -1.69 -6.91 -49.54
N ASP A 142 -2.63 -7.50 -50.29
CA ASP A 142 -2.35 -8.23 -51.53
C ASP A 142 -3.51 -8.01 -52.55
N GLY A 143 -3.16 -7.88 -53.83
CA GLY A 143 -4.02 -8.27 -54.96
C GLY A 143 -5.01 -7.28 -55.63
N SER A 144 -4.50 -6.42 -56.52
CA SER A 144 -4.99 -6.18 -57.90
C SER A 144 -6.42 -5.67 -58.27
N ARG A 145 -6.44 -4.41 -58.76
CA ARG A 145 -7.11 -3.83 -59.97
C ARG A 145 -8.62 -3.44 -59.98
N PRO A 146 -9.01 -2.45 -60.83
CA PRO A 146 -9.90 -1.35 -60.41
C PRO A 146 -11.23 -1.26 -61.17
N MET A 147 -12.22 -0.50 -60.64
CA MET A 147 -13.20 0.21 -61.47
C MET A 147 -13.83 1.45 -60.81
N ALA A 148 -14.22 2.36 -61.70
CA ALA A 148 -14.56 3.78 -61.60
C ALA A 148 -15.83 4.20 -60.83
N SER A 149 -15.89 5.53 -60.63
CA SER A 149 -17.07 6.41 -60.39
C SER A 149 -17.63 6.40 -58.96
N GLY A 150 -18.01 7.50 -58.33
CA GLY A 150 -18.15 8.91 -58.69
C GLY A 150 -19.09 9.59 -57.67
N GLN A 151 -18.90 10.88 -57.41
CA GLN A 151 -19.83 11.83 -56.75
C GLN A 151 -20.05 11.69 -55.23
N ARG A 152 -19.53 12.65 -54.42
CA ARG A 152 -20.10 13.97 -54.03
C ARG A 152 -21.32 13.91 -53.08
N TYR A 153 -21.02 14.22 -51.82
CA TYR A 153 -21.63 15.27 -50.97
C TYR A 153 -23.15 15.39 -50.91
N ARG A 154 -23.73 15.27 -49.69
CA ARG A 154 -24.50 16.34 -49.03
C ARG A 154 -24.84 16.00 -47.58
N SER A 155 -24.48 16.94 -46.70
CA SER A 155 -25.08 17.23 -45.39
C SER A 155 -26.60 17.35 -45.48
N TRP A 156 -27.30 17.27 -44.35
CA TRP A 156 -28.38 18.19 -43.95
C TRP A 156 -28.57 18.14 -42.42
N ASN A 157 -28.63 19.33 -41.83
CA ASN A 157 -28.97 19.63 -40.43
C ASN A 157 -30.46 19.98 -40.32
N HIS A 158 -30.89 20.14 -39.05
CA HIS A 158 -32.06 20.89 -38.56
C HIS A 158 -33.42 20.16 -38.67
N GLU A 159 -34.38 20.26 -37.75
CA GLU A 159 -34.48 20.77 -36.38
C GLU A 159 -35.91 20.43 -35.89
N ASN A 160 -36.07 20.43 -34.57
CA ASN A 160 -37.22 20.97 -33.82
C ASN A 160 -38.56 20.24 -33.60
N HIS A 161 -38.92 20.39 -32.30
CA HIS A 161 -40.23 20.60 -31.68
C HIS A 161 -41.12 19.41 -31.28
N GLY A 162 -41.50 19.44 -29.99
CA GLY A 162 -42.90 19.22 -29.61
C GLY A 162 -43.14 18.25 -28.46
N SER A 163 -43.11 18.78 -27.23
CA SER A 163 -43.53 18.14 -25.98
C SER A 163 -45.01 17.74 -25.94
N GLN A 164 -45.34 16.58 -25.34
CA GLN A 164 -46.58 16.37 -24.58
C GLN A 164 -46.44 15.23 -23.55
N TYR A 165 -46.92 15.49 -22.34
CA TYR A 165 -46.90 14.61 -21.17
C TYR A 165 -47.90 13.46 -21.30
N THR A 166 -47.51 12.25 -20.91
CA THR A 166 -48.42 11.28 -20.27
C THR A 166 -47.64 10.36 -19.33
N GLN A 167 -48.12 10.26 -18.10
CA GLN A 167 -47.53 9.52 -16.99
C GLN A 167 -47.96 8.05 -17.08
N THR A 168 -47.01 7.10 -17.12
CA THR A 168 -47.25 5.69 -16.78
C THR A 168 -45.94 4.99 -16.39
N GLN A 169 -46.07 4.00 -15.50
CA GLN A 169 -45.10 3.41 -14.57
C GLN A 169 -43.76 2.87 -15.12
N PRO A 170 -42.71 2.73 -14.27
CA PRO A 170 -41.44 2.14 -14.68
C PRO A 170 -41.56 0.62 -14.83
N SER A 171 -41.34 0.15 -16.04
CA SER A 171 -41.17 -1.27 -16.36
C SER A 171 -39.74 -1.72 -16.01
N CYS A 172 -39.66 -2.93 -15.45
CA CYS A 172 -38.44 -3.61 -15.06
C CYS A 172 -37.43 -3.70 -16.21
N VAL A 173 -36.17 -3.37 -15.92
CA VAL A 173 -35.02 -3.66 -16.79
C VAL A 173 -34.50 -5.08 -16.45
N PRO A 174 -34.14 -5.93 -17.42
CA PRO A 174 -33.81 -7.33 -17.17
C PRO A 174 -32.46 -7.53 -16.49
N SER A 175 -32.44 -8.51 -15.59
CA SER A 175 -31.34 -8.97 -14.74
C SER A 175 -30.25 -9.76 -15.50
N SER A 176 -29.52 -9.15 -16.44
CA SER A 176 -28.39 -9.83 -17.11
C SER A 176 -27.02 -9.56 -16.47
N TRP A 177 -26.92 -8.71 -15.44
CA TRP A 177 -25.64 -8.18 -14.95
C TRP A 177 -25.10 -8.83 -13.67
N LEU A 178 -25.78 -9.85 -13.13
CA LEU A 178 -25.32 -10.62 -11.97
C LEU A 178 -24.70 -11.98 -12.34
N SER A 179 -24.88 -12.46 -13.58
CA SER A 179 -24.59 -13.86 -13.88
C SER A 179 -23.10 -14.19 -14.00
N SER A 180 -22.25 -13.29 -14.51
CA SER A 180 -20.83 -13.64 -14.73
C SER A 180 -19.99 -13.63 -13.45
N GLU A 181 -20.30 -12.75 -12.49
CA GLU A 181 -19.57 -12.68 -11.21
C GLU A 181 -20.07 -13.72 -10.21
N VAL A 182 -21.38 -13.99 -10.22
CA VAL A 182 -21.97 -15.09 -9.45
C VAL A 182 -21.46 -16.43 -9.97
N VAL A 183 -21.27 -16.65 -11.27
CA VAL A 183 -20.75 -17.93 -11.80
C VAL A 183 -19.29 -18.19 -11.40
N HIS A 184 -18.46 -17.16 -11.23
CA HIS A 184 -17.07 -17.33 -10.74
C HIS A 184 -17.00 -17.50 -9.21
N ALA A 185 -17.85 -16.79 -8.45
CA ALA A 185 -17.99 -16.98 -7.01
C ALA A 185 -18.62 -18.35 -6.68
N GLU A 186 -19.64 -18.77 -7.42
CA GLU A 186 -20.30 -20.08 -7.32
C GLU A 186 -19.39 -21.22 -7.78
N LYS A 187 -18.52 -21.01 -8.79
CA LYS A 187 -17.48 -22.01 -9.14
C LYS A 187 -16.43 -22.17 -8.03
N ARG A 188 -16.09 -21.10 -7.30
CA ARG A 188 -15.24 -21.20 -6.09
C ARG A 188 -15.99 -21.88 -4.92
N GLN A 189 -17.29 -21.63 -4.78
CA GLN A 189 -18.13 -22.27 -3.76
C GLN A 189 -18.45 -23.75 -4.04
N LYS A 190 -18.52 -24.17 -5.32
CA LYS A 190 -18.78 -25.56 -5.73
C LYS A 190 -17.63 -26.54 -5.50
N LEU A 191 -16.48 -26.10 -4.99
CA LEU A 191 -15.40 -27.00 -4.56
C LEU A 191 -15.54 -27.47 -3.10
N ILE A 192 -16.65 -27.12 -2.44
CA ILE A 192 -16.96 -27.49 -1.06
C ILE A 192 -18.04 -28.59 -1.08
N GLU A 193 -17.68 -29.78 -1.56
CA GLU A 193 -18.39 -31.01 -1.16
C GLU A 193 -17.62 -31.62 0.02
N GLU A 194 -18.35 -32.00 1.07
CA GLU A 194 -17.81 -32.58 2.31
C GLU A 194 -16.87 -33.77 2.03
N PRO A 195 -15.62 -33.75 2.52
CA PRO A 195 -14.94 -34.98 2.84
C PRO A 195 -15.27 -35.34 4.30
N SER A 196 -15.96 -36.46 4.47
CA SER A 196 -15.94 -37.23 5.71
C SER A 196 -14.49 -37.38 6.19
N LEU A 197 -14.26 -37.42 7.52
CA LEU A 197 -12.95 -37.60 8.19
C LEU A 197 -12.23 -38.92 7.83
N GLN A 198 -11.89 -39.11 6.55
CA GLN A 198 -11.03 -40.15 6.04
C GLN A 198 -9.72 -39.50 5.60
N ALA A 199 -8.62 -40.18 5.96
CA ALA A 199 -7.23 -39.77 5.86
C ALA A 199 -6.95 -38.77 4.72
N PHE A 200 -6.58 -37.54 5.10
CA PHE A 200 -5.99 -36.59 4.18
C PHE A 200 -4.78 -37.26 3.49
N PRO A 201 -4.64 -37.18 2.16
CA PRO A 201 -3.43 -37.65 1.52
C PRO A 201 -2.24 -36.90 2.15
N PRO A 202 -1.15 -37.60 2.52
CA PRO A 202 -0.05 -37.06 3.35
C PRO A 202 0.74 -35.89 2.73
N ASN A 203 0.32 -35.34 1.58
CA ASN A 203 1.04 -34.32 0.82
C ASN A 203 0.23 -33.06 0.46
N ASN A 204 -0.97 -32.85 1.01
CA ASN A 204 -1.72 -31.62 0.72
C ASN A 204 -1.70 -30.62 1.89
N LEU A 205 -0.58 -29.90 2.04
CA LEU A 205 -0.41 -28.87 3.08
C LEU A 205 -1.52 -27.80 3.02
N LYS A 206 -1.98 -27.42 1.82
CA LYS A 206 -3.09 -26.47 1.68
C LYS A 206 -4.35 -26.97 2.41
N GLN A 207 -4.72 -28.22 2.21
CA GLN A 207 -5.88 -28.83 2.87
C GLN A 207 -5.66 -28.99 4.37
N LEU A 208 -4.44 -29.30 4.81
CA LEU A 208 -4.09 -29.36 6.23
C LEU A 208 -4.29 -27.99 6.91
N LEU A 209 -3.81 -26.90 6.29
CA LEU A 209 -4.00 -25.54 6.81
C LEU A 209 -5.48 -25.15 6.87
N ILE A 210 -6.27 -25.48 5.84
CA ILE A 210 -7.72 -25.25 5.82
C ILE A 210 -8.40 -26.05 6.95
N ALA A 211 -8.01 -27.32 7.16
CA ALA A 211 -8.54 -28.14 8.24
C ALA A 211 -8.23 -27.53 9.62
N CYS A 212 -7.01 -27.00 9.83
CA CYS A 212 -6.68 -26.27 11.05
C CYS A 212 -7.64 -25.08 11.27
N ALA A 213 -7.81 -24.23 10.26
CA ALA A 213 -8.70 -23.06 10.37
C ALA A 213 -10.16 -23.46 10.61
N LYS A 214 -10.63 -24.54 9.99
CA LYS A 214 -11.98 -25.09 10.18
C LYS A 214 -12.18 -25.53 11.63
N SER A 215 -11.29 -26.38 12.17
CA SER A 215 -11.37 -26.85 13.55
C SER A 215 -11.34 -25.70 14.55
N LEU A 216 -10.54 -24.66 14.29
CA LEU A 216 -10.54 -23.45 15.13
C LEU A 216 -11.88 -22.71 15.07
N SER A 217 -12.46 -22.55 13.87
CA SER A 217 -13.74 -21.88 13.67
C SER A 217 -14.93 -22.61 14.30
N GLU A 218 -14.86 -23.95 14.37
CA GLU A 218 -15.87 -24.82 14.97
C GLU A 218 -15.64 -25.03 16.48
N ASN A 219 -14.65 -24.33 17.06
CA ASN A 219 -14.26 -24.44 18.46
C ASN A 219 -13.80 -25.86 18.88
N ASN A 220 -13.31 -26.67 17.93
CA ASN A 220 -12.78 -28.00 18.17
C ASN A 220 -11.28 -27.95 18.47
N MET A 221 -10.94 -27.54 19.71
CA MET A 221 -9.56 -27.28 20.12
C MET A 221 -8.66 -28.52 20.09
N LYS A 222 -9.21 -29.70 20.40
CA LYS A 222 -8.44 -30.94 20.39
C LYS A 222 -7.96 -31.29 18.99
N ASP A 223 -8.85 -31.23 18.00
CA ASP A 223 -8.48 -31.52 16.62
C ASP A 223 -7.60 -30.41 16.05
N PHE A 224 -7.86 -29.15 16.41
CA PHE A 224 -7.00 -28.03 16.07
C PHE A 224 -5.55 -28.28 16.52
N ASP A 225 -5.32 -28.63 17.79
CA ASP A 225 -3.96 -28.84 18.33
C ASP A 225 -3.23 -29.99 17.62
N GLN A 226 -3.94 -31.07 17.30
CA GLN A 226 -3.37 -32.18 16.55
C GLN A 226 -3.03 -31.81 15.10
N LEU A 227 -3.89 -31.05 14.42
CA LEU A 227 -3.68 -30.61 13.05
C LEU A 227 -2.55 -29.57 12.97
N VAL A 228 -2.47 -28.64 13.93
CA VAL A 228 -1.40 -27.66 14.01
C VAL A 228 -0.05 -28.32 14.27
N ALA A 229 0.03 -29.34 15.14
CA ALA A 229 1.26 -30.10 15.33
C ALA A 229 1.75 -30.71 14.01
N LYS A 230 0.85 -31.35 13.25
CA LYS A 230 1.17 -31.88 11.91
C LYS A 230 1.57 -30.78 10.93
N ALA A 231 0.92 -29.62 10.99
CA ALA A 231 1.22 -28.51 10.11
C ALA A 231 2.62 -27.94 10.40
N ARG A 232 3.01 -27.83 11.67
CA ARG A 232 4.37 -27.39 12.10
C ARG A 232 5.48 -28.30 11.56
N ASP A 233 5.20 -29.60 11.43
CA ASP A 233 6.16 -30.56 10.85
C ASP A 233 6.26 -30.46 9.33
N ALA A 234 5.23 -29.93 8.65
CA ALA A 234 5.14 -29.86 7.20
C ALA A 234 5.55 -28.51 6.58
N VAL A 235 5.56 -27.44 7.38
CA VAL A 235 5.92 -26.08 6.95
C VAL A 235 7.43 -25.84 7.02
N SER A 236 7.94 -24.92 6.21
CA SER A 236 9.36 -24.55 6.16
C SER A 236 9.53 -23.19 5.51
N ILE A 237 10.35 -22.32 6.12
CA ILE A 237 10.69 -20.99 5.58
C ILE A 237 11.59 -21.04 4.33
N ASN A 238 12.23 -22.18 4.06
CA ASN A 238 13.07 -22.40 2.87
C ASN A 238 12.42 -23.34 1.85
N GLY A 239 11.19 -23.79 2.10
CA GLY A 239 10.49 -24.76 1.28
C GLY A 239 9.79 -24.17 0.06
N GLU A 240 8.85 -24.95 -0.49
CA GLU A 240 7.92 -24.51 -1.53
C GLU A 240 7.07 -23.31 -1.05
N PRO A 241 6.53 -22.47 -1.95
CA PRO A 241 5.70 -21.31 -1.60
C PRO A 241 4.62 -21.59 -0.54
N ILE A 242 3.90 -22.72 -0.66
CA ILE A 242 2.87 -23.13 0.30
C ILE A 242 3.43 -23.49 1.68
N GLN A 243 4.66 -24.02 1.76
CA GLN A 243 5.33 -24.33 3.02
C GLN A 243 5.78 -23.07 3.73
N ARG A 244 6.26 -22.08 2.97
CA ARG A 244 6.71 -20.77 3.49
C ARG A 244 5.54 -19.95 3.99
N LEU A 245 4.49 -19.81 3.18
CA LEU A 245 3.23 -19.20 3.59
C LEU A 245 2.62 -19.91 4.80
N GLY A 246 2.59 -21.25 4.76
CA GLY A 246 2.08 -22.07 5.85
C GLY A 246 2.77 -21.82 7.19
N ALA A 247 4.08 -21.55 7.19
CA ALA A 247 4.83 -21.23 8.41
C ALA A 247 4.23 -20.00 9.13
N TYR A 248 3.97 -18.92 8.38
CA TYR A 248 3.37 -17.70 8.93
C TYR A 248 1.88 -17.89 9.29
N MET A 249 1.12 -18.62 8.47
CA MET A 249 -0.30 -18.86 8.73
C MET A 249 -0.55 -19.73 9.96
N VAL A 250 0.29 -20.74 10.20
CA VAL A 250 0.22 -21.58 11.41
C VAL A 250 0.41 -20.74 12.67
N GLU A 251 1.39 -19.85 12.66
CA GLU A 251 1.63 -18.93 13.78
C GLU A 251 0.46 -17.95 13.97
N GLY A 252 -0.12 -17.44 12.87
CA GLY A 252 -1.34 -16.64 12.93
C GLY A 252 -2.53 -17.41 13.54
N LEU A 253 -2.70 -18.69 13.22
CA LEU A 253 -3.74 -19.54 13.80
C LEU A 253 -3.53 -19.77 15.30
N VAL A 254 -2.29 -20.04 15.71
CA VAL A 254 -1.93 -20.21 17.13
C VAL A 254 -2.16 -18.90 17.88
N ALA A 255 -1.69 -17.77 17.35
CA ALA A 255 -1.91 -16.46 17.96
C ALA A 255 -3.39 -16.10 18.07
N ARG A 256 -4.21 -16.51 17.10
CA ARG A 256 -5.67 -16.37 17.18
C ARG A 256 -6.25 -17.18 18.35
N LYS A 257 -5.90 -18.46 18.46
CA LYS A 257 -6.36 -19.34 19.54
C LYS A 257 -6.01 -18.76 20.91
N GLU A 258 -4.77 -18.30 21.08
CA GLU A 258 -4.27 -17.75 22.33
C GLU A 258 -4.70 -16.29 22.58
N THR A 259 -5.50 -15.70 21.69
CA THR A 259 -5.92 -14.28 21.78
C THR A 259 -4.72 -13.32 21.89
N SER A 260 -3.61 -13.67 21.25
CA SER A 260 -2.34 -12.92 21.29
C SER A 260 -2.05 -12.20 19.97
N GLY A 261 -3.02 -12.11 19.06
CA GLY A 261 -2.91 -11.48 17.74
C GLY A 261 -2.29 -10.09 17.78
N LYS A 262 -2.74 -9.21 18.69
CA LYS A 262 -2.15 -7.87 18.86
C LYS A 262 -0.67 -7.92 19.25
N ASN A 263 -0.28 -8.84 20.13
CA ASN A 263 1.09 -8.94 20.61
C ASN A 263 2.02 -9.39 19.48
N ILE A 264 1.64 -10.43 18.73
CA ILE A 264 2.43 -10.91 17.60
C ILE A 264 2.47 -9.88 16.46
N TYR A 265 1.36 -9.18 16.19
CA TYR A 265 1.32 -8.10 15.21
C TYR A 265 2.31 -6.97 15.58
N HIS A 266 2.32 -6.54 16.85
CA HIS A 266 3.29 -5.54 17.33
C HIS A 266 4.73 -6.05 17.41
N ALA A 267 4.95 -7.34 17.66
CA ALA A 267 6.29 -7.92 17.63
C ALA A 267 6.86 -7.98 16.21
N LEU A 268 5.99 -8.19 15.22
CA LEU A 268 6.33 -8.19 13.79
C LEU A 268 6.40 -6.77 13.20
N SER A 269 5.80 -5.77 13.85
CA SER A 269 6.03 -4.37 13.51
C SER A 269 7.53 -4.10 13.58
N CYS A 270 8.11 -3.70 12.43
CA CYS A 270 9.53 -3.50 12.21
C CYS A 270 10.27 -3.01 13.47
N ARG A 271 10.77 -3.94 14.27
CA ARG A 271 11.84 -3.66 15.22
C ARG A 271 13.09 -3.49 14.37
N GLU A 272 13.77 -2.38 14.62
CA GLU A 272 15.08 -2.02 14.10
C GLU A 272 15.92 -3.27 13.78
N PRO A 273 16.34 -3.52 12.53
CA PRO A 273 17.61 -4.17 12.37
C PRO A 273 18.65 -3.11 12.74
N GLU A 274 19.55 -3.52 13.61
CA GLU A 274 20.68 -2.71 14.03
C GLU A 274 21.59 -2.48 12.80
N GLY A 275 21.39 -1.38 12.07
CA GLY A 275 22.29 -0.94 10.99
C GLY A 275 21.64 -0.14 9.84
N GLU A 276 22.48 0.51 9.02
CA GLU A 276 22.11 1.18 7.76
C GLU A 276 21.47 0.24 6.70
N GLU A 277 21.36 -1.06 7.00
CA GLU A 277 20.85 -2.11 6.12
C GLU A 277 19.30 -2.25 6.10
N LEU A 278 18.48 -1.46 6.84
CA LEU A 278 16.99 -1.61 6.84
C LEU A 278 16.24 -0.90 5.72
N LEU A 279 16.79 0.19 5.16
CA LEU A 279 16.19 0.90 4.02
C LEU A 279 15.89 -0.07 2.85
N SER A 280 16.48 -1.27 2.91
CA SER A 280 16.55 -2.39 1.99
C SER A 280 15.28 -3.23 1.77
N TYR A 281 14.38 -3.54 2.72
CA TYR A 281 13.40 -4.63 2.46
C TYR A 281 12.14 -4.22 1.70
N MET A 282 11.50 -3.11 2.08
CA MET A 282 10.37 -2.58 1.30
C MET A 282 10.84 -2.08 -0.07
N GLN A 283 12.05 -1.51 -0.13
CA GLN A 283 12.70 -1.14 -1.39
C GLN A 283 13.00 -2.38 -2.23
N LEU A 284 13.52 -3.45 -1.63
CA LEU A 284 13.74 -4.71 -2.31
C LEU A 284 12.43 -5.31 -2.82
N LEU A 285 11.36 -5.32 -2.03
CA LEU A 285 10.03 -5.76 -2.48
C LEU A 285 9.56 -4.94 -3.70
N PHE A 286 9.75 -3.62 -3.67
CA PHE A 286 9.49 -2.72 -4.79
C PHE A 286 10.37 -3.02 -6.03
N GLU A 287 11.59 -3.52 -5.82
CA GLU A 287 12.51 -3.89 -6.90
C GLU A 287 12.11 -5.23 -7.53
N ILE A 288 11.87 -6.27 -6.72
CA ILE A 288 11.63 -7.65 -7.18
C ILE A 288 10.18 -7.92 -7.61
N CYS A 289 9.20 -7.14 -7.12
CA CYS A 289 7.79 -7.32 -7.46
C CYS A 289 7.19 -6.04 -8.06
N PRO A 290 6.26 -6.17 -9.02
CA PRO A 290 5.69 -5.01 -9.72
C PRO A 290 4.51 -4.35 -8.99
N TYR A 291 4.07 -4.84 -7.82
CA TYR A 291 2.82 -4.41 -7.18
C TYR A 291 2.69 -2.90 -6.98
N LEU A 292 3.66 -2.32 -6.29
CA LEU A 292 3.72 -0.89 -6.01
C LEU A 292 4.04 -0.08 -7.26
N LYS A 293 4.98 -0.56 -8.10
CA LYS A 293 5.34 0.10 -9.36
C LYS A 293 4.15 0.24 -10.30
N PHE A 294 3.38 -0.83 -10.45
CA PHE A 294 2.13 -0.84 -11.21
C PHE A 294 1.17 0.24 -10.69
N GLY A 295 0.90 0.23 -9.38
CA GLY A 295 0.00 1.21 -8.76
C GLY A 295 0.47 2.64 -8.96
N TYR A 296 1.75 2.92 -8.72
CA TYR A 296 2.35 4.24 -8.88
C TYR A 296 2.31 4.72 -10.32
N MET A 297 2.62 3.87 -11.30
CA MET A 297 2.55 4.23 -12.72
C MET A 297 1.13 4.53 -13.17
N ALA A 298 0.16 3.71 -12.75
CA ALA A 298 -1.25 3.92 -13.07
C ALA A 298 -1.77 5.24 -12.45
N ALA A 299 -1.47 5.48 -11.17
CA ALA A 299 -1.85 6.71 -10.48
C ALA A 299 -1.17 7.95 -11.07
N ASN A 300 0.15 7.90 -11.28
CA ASN A 300 0.91 8.99 -11.88
C ASN A 300 0.43 9.31 -13.29
N GLY A 301 0.09 8.29 -14.09
CA GLY A 301 -0.49 8.49 -15.41
C GLY A 301 -1.82 9.24 -15.37
N ALA A 302 -2.73 8.84 -14.48
CA ALA A 302 -4.00 9.52 -14.29
C ALA A 302 -3.83 10.96 -13.78
N ILE A 303 -2.88 11.20 -12.87
CA ILE A 303 -2.57 12.54 -12.35
C ILE A 303 -1.98 13.42 -13.45
N ALA A 304 -0.98 12.93 -14.18
CA ALA A 304 -0.34 13.66 -15.27
C ALA A 304 -1.35 14.03 -16.38
N GLU A 305 -2.24 13.11 -16.74
CA GLU A 305 -3.30 13.37 -17.72
C GLU A 305 -4.29 14.45 -17.22
N ALA A 306 -4.78 14.32 -15.99
CA ALA A 306 -5.71 15.29 -15.42
C ALA A 306 -5.08 16.68 -15.26
N CYS A 307 -3.79 16.75 -14.91
CA CYS A 307 -3.07 17.99 -14.64
C CYS A 307 -2.25 18.50 -15.83
N ARG A 308 -2.40 17.91 -17.02
CA ARG A 308 -1.56 18.20 -18.20
C ARG A 308 -1.42 19.70 -18.48
N ASN A 309 -2.51 20.46 -18.40
CA ASN A 309 -2.54 21.88 -18.76
C ASN A 309 -2.55 22.83 -17.54
N GLU A 310 -2.15 22.35 -16.36
CA GLU A 310 -2.23 23.12 -15.11
C GLU A 310 -0.85 23.65 -14.72
N ASP A 311 -0.72 24.96 -14.49
CA ASP A 311 0.57 25.57 -14.10
C ASP A 311 0.87 25.47 -12.61
N ARG A 312 -0.15 25.16 -11.81
CA ARG A 312 -0.03 24.97 -10.35
C ARG A 312 -0.79 23.71 -9.95
N ILE A 313 -0.07 22.73 -9.45
CA ILE A 313 -0.61 21.42 -9.07
C ILE A 313 -0.41 21.24 -7.57
N HIS A 314 -1.45 20.79 -6.88
CA HIS A 314 -1.37 20.34 -5.49
C HIS A 314 -1.70 18.86 -5.41
N ILE A 315 -0.75 18.07 -4.93
CA ILE A 315 -0.89 16.63 -4.74
C ILE A 315 -1.06 16.36 -3.24
N ILE A 316 -2.13 15.67 -2.85
CA ILE A 316 -2.31 15.15 -1.49
C ILE A 316 -2.13 13.64 -1.52
N ASP A 317 -1.10 13.16 -0.82
CA ASP A 317 -0.78 11.75 -0.70
C ASP A 317 -1.13 11.26 0.71
N PHE A 318 -2.08 10.33 0.81
CA PHE A 318 -2.52 9.77 2.09
C PHE A 318 -1.57 8.73 2.69
N GLN A 319 -0.50 8.35 1.99
CA GLN A 319 0.54 7.45 2.50
C GLN A 319 1.87 7.74 1.79
N ILE A 320 2.47 8.91 2.06
CA ILE A 320 3.66 9.40 1.34
C ILE A 320 4.87 8.47 1.45
N ALA A 321 4.98 7.72 2.56
CA ALA A 321 6.08 6.82 2.84
C ALA A 321 7.45 7.49 2.55
N GLN A 322 8.26 6.91 1.64
CA GLN A 322 9.56 7.48 1.26
C GLN A 322 9.49 8.54 0.14
N GLY A 323 8.31 8.84 -0.40
CA GLY A 323 8.09 9.77 -1.51
C GLY A 323 8.54 9.27 -2.90
N SER A 324 8.89 7.99 -3.04
CA SER A 324 9.47 7.42 -4.26
C SER A 324 8.54 7.47 -5.48
N GLN A 325 7.21 7.40 -5.27
CA GLN A 325 6.21 7.54 -6.34
C GLN A 325 6.41 8.86 -7.11
N TRP A 326 6.63 9.95 -6.39
CA TRP A 326 6.64 11.30 -6.95
C TRP A 326 7.90 11.62 -7.74
N MET A 327 8.99 10.88 -7.56
CA MET A 327 10.25 11.10 -8.28
C MET A 327 10.02 11.01 -9.80
N THR A 328 9.29 9.99 -10.24
CA THR A 328 9.00 9.76 -11.67
C THR A 328 7.99 10.76 -12.23
N LEU A 329 7.00 11.18 -11.44
CA LEU A 329 6.02 12.17 -11.86
C LEU A 329 6.65 13.57 -11.99
N LEU A 330 7.49 13.98 -11.03
CA LEU A 330 8.16 15.28 -11.06
C LEU A 330 9.10 15.39 -12.27
N GLN A 331 9.83 14.32 -12.57
CA GLN A 331 10.65 14.24 -13.79
C GLN A 331 9.77 14.43 -15.04
N ALA A 332 8.65 13.69 -15.16
CA ALA A 332 7.74 13.85 -16.28
C ALA A 332 7.15 15.26 -16.38
N LEU A 333 6.68 15.85 -15.27
CA LEU A 333 6.12 17.21 -15.25
C LEU A 333 7.16 18.27 -15.61
N ALA A 334 8.44 18.05 -15.29
CA ALA A 334 9.52 18.95 -15.66
C ALA A 334 9.77 18.95 -17.19
N ALA A 335 9.60 17.80 -17.84
CA ALA A 335 9.76 17.63 -19.28
C ALA A 335 8.52 18.07 -20.11
N ARG A 336 7.46 18.54 -19.46
CA ARG A 336 6.19 18.91 -20.08
C ARG A 336 6.34 20.02 -21.16
N PRO A 337 5.72 19.86 -22.35
CA PRO A 337 5.57 20.95 -23.31
C PRO A 337 4.83 22.14 -22.71
N GLY A 338 5.39 23.34 -22.82
CA GLY A 338 4.87 24.54 -22.17
C GLY A 338 5.57 24.88 -20.85
N GLY A 339 6.44 24.00 -20.36
CA GLY A 339 7.28 24.24 -19.19
C GLY A 339 6.78 23.58 -17.91
N ALA A 340 7.70 23.46 -16.96
CA ALA A 340 7.46 22.83 -15.67
C ALA A 340 6.43 23.61 -14.84
N PRO A 341 5.39 22.95 -14.28
CA PRO A 341 4.46 23.58 -13.36
C PRO A 341 5.07 23.77 -11.98
N HIS A 342 4.45 24.62 -11.15
CA HIS A 342 4.70 24.60 -9.72
C HIS A 342 3.94 23.43 -9.08
N VAL A 343 4.64 22.56 -8.35
CA VAL A 343 4.07 21.36 -7.72
C VAL A 343 4.19 21.46 -6.21
N ARG A 344 3.05 21.43 -5.53
CA ARG A 344 2.98 21.31 -4.08
C ARG A 344 2.57 19.90 -3.71
N ILE A 345 3.25 19.29 -2.75
CA ILE A 345 2.94 17.93 -2.27
C ILE A 345 2.67 17.99 -0.78
N THR A 346 1.45 17.62 -0.38
CA THR A 346 1.10 17.34 1.01
C THR A 346 1.21 15.85 1.25
N GLY A 347 2.23 15.44 2.00
CA GLY A 347 2.49 14.04 2.31
C GLY A 347 2.01 13.68 3.71
N ILE A 348 1.00 12.82 3.80
CA ILE A 348 0.45 12.29 5.05
C ILE A 348 1.09 10.94 5.34
N ASP A 349 1.49 10.71 6.59
CA ASP A 349 1.92 9.39 7.05
C ASP A 349 1.72 9.29 8.56
N ASP A 350 1.60 8.06 9.05
CA ASP A 350 1.41 7.81 10.46
C ASP A 350 2.61 8.33 11.27
N PRO A 351 2.39 8.96 12.44
CA PRO A 351 3.47 9.48 13.30
C PRO A 351 4.48 8.40 13.72
N VAL A 352 4.00 7.16 13.82
CA VAL A 352 4.80 5.98 14.19
C VAL A 352 5.53 5.36 13.00
N SER A 353 5.19 5.72 11.76
CA SER A 353 5.84 5.21 10.54
C SER A 353 7.24 5.77 10.30
N LYS A 354 7.72 6.76 11.08
CA LYS A 354 9.11 7.25 11.00
C LYS A 354 10.13 6.13 11.12
N TYR A 355 9.82 5.11 11.92
CA TYR A 355 10.68 3.94 12.13
C TYR A 355 10.69 3.02 10.89
N ALA A 356 9.53 2.81 10.24
CA ALA A 356 9.42 2.02 9.02
C ALA A 356 10.01 2.72 7.79
N ARG A 357 9.95 4.06 7.75
CA ARG A 357 10.58 4.88 6.70
C ARG A 357 12.10 5.01 6.86
N GLY A 358 12.64 4.72 8.04
CA GLY A 358 14.02 4.98 8.44
C GLY A 358 14.29 6.45 8.83
N ASP A 359 13.37 7.37 8.57
CA ASP A 359 13.50 8.80 8.93
C ASP A 359 12.14 9.53 8.98
N GLY A 360 12.15 10.78 9.45
CA GLY A 360 11.03 11.72 9.46
C GLY A 360 10.61 12.19 8.06
N LEU A 361 9.46 12.89 8.01
CA LEU A 361 8.94 13.47 6.76
C LEU A 361 9.88 14.56 6.20
N GLU A 362 10.74 15.12 7.04
CA GLU A 362 11.77 16.09 6.68
C GLU A 362 12.72 15.53 5.62
N MET A 363 13.07 14.24 5.69
CA MET A 363 13.91 13.62 4.66
C MET A 363 13.21 13.39 3.34
N VAL A 364 11.89 13.18 3.35
CA VAL A 364 11.10 13.15 2.13
C VAL A 364 11.16 14.54 1.47
N GLY A 365 10.98 15.60 2.26
CA GLY A 365 11.14 16.98 1.81
C GLY A 365 12.51 17.25 1.19
N LYS A 366 13.60 16.80 1.82
CA LYS A 366 14.96 16.93 1.25
C LYS A 366 15.12 16.20 -0.09
N ARG A 367 14.59 14.97 -0.20
CA ARG A 367 14.64 14.20 -1.47
C ARG A 367 13.87 14.91 -2.58
N LEU A 368 12.69 15.44 -2.28
CA LEU A 368 11.87 16.19 -3.24
C LEU A 368 12.53 17.53 -3.62
N ALA A 369 13.20 18.21 -2.68
CA ALA A 369 13.97 19.42 -2.98
C ALA A 369 15.14 19.14 -3.95
N LEU A 370 15.84 18.01 -3.77
CA LEU A 370 16.89 17.60 -4.72
C LEU A 370 16.34 17.33 -6.13
N MET A 371 15.13 16.77 -6.23
CA MET A 371 14.44 16.63 -7.52
C MET A 371 14.07 17.98 -8.14
N SER A 372 13.63 18.92 -7.31
CA SER A 372 13.34 20.30 -7.72
C SER A 372 14.56 20.96 -8.36
N GLU A 373 15.71 20.88 -7.69
CA GLU A 373 16.98 21.43 -8.19
C GLU A 373 17.45 20.71 -9.46
N LYS A 374 17.43 19.37 -9.47
CA LYS A 374 17.93 18.55 -10.57
C LYS A 374 17.17 18.76 -11.88
N PHE A 375 15.85 18.86 -11.82
CA PHE A 375 15.00 18.93 -13.01
C PHE A 375 14.46 20.34 -13.28
N GLY A 376 14.80 21.33 -12.46
CA GLY A 376 14.36 22.72 -12.65
C GLY A 376 12.84 22.91 -12.50
N ILE A 377 12.18 22.05 -11.72
CA ILE A 377 10.74 22.11 -11.44
C ILE A 377 10.52 22.71 -10.05
N PRO A 378 9.69 23.76 -9.87
CA PRO A 378 9.42 24.32 -8.54
C PRO A 378 8.60 23.34 -7.69
N VAL A 379 9.19 22.81 -6.60
CA VAL A 379 8.50 21.87 -5.68
C VAL A 379 8.40 22.46 -4.28
N GLU A 380 7.19 22.40 -3.70
CA GLU A 380 6.93 22.68 -2.29
C GLU A 380 6.45 21.39 -1.60
N PHE A 381 6.99 21.07 -0.41
CA PHE A 381 6.57 19.91 0.38
C PHE A 381 6.02 20.32 1.74
N HIS A 382 4.86 19.76 2.10
CA HIS A 382 4.20 19.90 3.39
C HIS A 382 3.95 18.53 4.01
N GLY A 383 4.71 18.17 5.04
CA GLY A 383 4.54 16.89 5.74
C GLY A 383 3.48 16.97 6.83
N VAL A 384 2.57 15.99 6.87
CA VAL A 384 1.49 15.91 7.88
C VAL A 384 1.59 14.57 8.63
N PRO A 385 2.25 14.53 9.80
CA PRO A 385 2.43 13.30 10.58
C PRO A 385 1.15 13.03 11.40
N VAL A 386 0.13 12.46 10.76
CA VAL A 386 -1.18 12.18 11.36
C VAL A 386 -1.76 10.89 10.76
N PHE A 387 -2.54 10.15 11.54
CA PHE A 387 -3.27 9.01 11.00
C PHE A 387 -4.32 9.50 9.99
N ALA A 388 -4.47 8.81 8.84
CA ALA A 388 -5.40 9.22 7.79
C ALA A 388 -6.84 9.55 8.27
N PRO A 389 -7.44 8.82 9.23
CA PRO A 389 -8.78 9.13 9.77
C PRO A 389 -8.88 10.45 10.54
N GLU A 390 -7.75 10.99 11.00
CA GLU A 390 -7.66 12.20 11.82
C GLU A 390 -7.31 13.45 11.00
N VAL A 391 -7.10 13.30 9.69
CA VAL A 391 -6.83 14.40 8.76
C VAL A 391 -8.02 15.36 8.71
N THR A 392 -7.76 16.66 8.89
CA THR A 392 -8.76 17.72 8.71
C THR A 392 -8.46 18.56 7.47
N ARG A 393 -9.47 19.33 7.01
CA ARG A 393 -9.33 20.21 5.84
C ARG A 393 -8.23 21.25 6.02
N GLU A 394 -8.07 21.77 7.23
CA GLU A 394 -7.10 22.80 7.57
C GLU A 394 -5.66 22.28 7.47
N MET A 395 -5.43 21.01 7.85
CA MET A 395 -4.12 20.37 7.77
C MET A 395 -3.61 20.24 6.34
N LEU A 396 -4.53 20.14 5.36
CA LEU A 396 -4.23 19.97 3.95
C LEU A 396 -3.81 21.28 3.26
N ASP A 397 -4.06 22.44 3.90
CA ASP A 397 -3.71 23.77 3.39
C ASP A 397 -4.13 23.95 1.91
N ILE A 398 -5.42 23.84 1.61
CA ILE A 398 -5.91 23.99 0.22
C ILE A 398 -5.85 25.45 -0.21
N ARG A 399 -5.18 25.74 -1.33
CA ARG A 399 -4.98 27.10 -1.84
C ARG A 399 -5.76 27.34 -3.14
N PRO A 400 -6.42 28.51 -3.30
CA PRO A 400 -7.08 28.85 -4.56
C PRO A 400 -6.11 28.90 -5.75
N GLY A 401 -6.60 28.45 -6.90
CA GLY A 401 -5.87 28.47 -8.17
C GLY A 401 -4.86 27.33 -8.35
N GLU A 402 -4.94 26.28 -7.52
CA GLU A 402 -4.18 25.04 -7.70
C GLU A 402 -5.11 23.91 -8.17
N ALA A 403 -4.65 23.13 -9.14
CA ALA A 403 -5.33 21.91 -9.55
C ALA A 403 -5.01 20.79 -8.54
N LEU A 404 -6.04 20.33 -7.85
CA LEU A 404 -5.90 19.35 -6.78
C LEU A 404 -5.96 17.90 -7.32
N ALA A 405 -4.95 17.11 -7.00
CA ALA A 405 -4.91 15.67 -7.19
C ALA A 405 -4.80 14.97 -5.82
N VAL A 406 -5.57 13.90 -5.61
CA VAL A 406 -5.54 13.12 -4.37
C VAL A 406 -5.15 11.68 -4.67
N ASN A 407 -4.26 11.10 -3.88
CA ASN A 407 -3.74 9.75 -4.05
C ASN A 407 -3.94 8.92 -2.78
N PHE A 408 -4.52 7.73 -2.93
CA PHE A 408 -4.64 6.71 -1.90
C PHE A 408 -3.87 5.45 -2.33
N PRO A 409 -2.57 5.35 -2.02
CA PRO A 409 -1.77 4.19 -2.37
C PRO A 409 -1.76 3.16 -1.23
N LEU A 410 -2.56 2.10 -1.34
CA LEU A 410 -2.60 1.00 -0.37
C LEU A 410 -2.81 1.49 1.08
N GLN A 411 -3.77 2.40 1.28
CA GLN A 411 -4.01 3.02 2.60
C GLN A 411 -5.41 2.71 3.12
N LEU A 412 -6.46 2.89 2.29
CA LEU A 412 -7.82 3.01 2.80
C LEU A 412 -8.30 1.74 3.49
N HIS A 413 -7.76 0.58 3.14
CA HIS A 413 -8.03 -0.67 3.84
C HIS A 413 -7.65 -0.63 5.33
N HIS A 414 -6.64 0.14 5.74
CA HIS A 414 -6.29 0.30 7.16
C HIS A 414 -7.31 1.12 7.94
N THR A 415 -8.07 1.97 7.26
CA THR A 415 -9.07 2.82 7.90
C THR A 415 -10.31 2.01 8.28
N ALA A 416 -10.73 2.13 9.54
CA ALA A 416 -11.92 1.47 10.07
C ALA A 416 -13.18 1.82 9.24
N ASP A 417 -14.02 0.82 9.00
CA ASP A 417 -15.26 0.93 8.25
C ASP A 417 -16.49 0.79 9.16
N GLU A 418 -17.67 0.65 8.56
CA GLU A 418 -18.94 0.45 9.26
C GLU A 418 -18.97 -0.81 10.16
N SER A 419 -18.12 -1.81 9.89
CA SER A 419 -18.04 -3.04 10.70
C SER A 419 -17.28 -2.84 12.02
N VAL A 420 -16.48 -1.78 12.12
CA VAL A 420 -15.61 -1.51 13.27
C VAL A 420 -16.09 -0.32 14.09
N HIS A 421 -16.56 0.73 13.42
CA HIS A 421 -16.96 1.97 14.08
C HIS A 421 -18.17 2.60 13.40
N VAL A 422 -19.16 3.02 14.20
CA VAL A 422 -20.43 3.59 13.71
C VAL A 422 -20.20 4.85 12.85
N SER A 423 -19.15 5.62 13.14
CA SER A 423 -18.84 6.82 12.34
C SER A 423 -18.27 6.52 10.94
N ASN A 424 -17.86 5.28 10.68
CA ASN A 424 -17.25 4.83 9.42
C ASN A 424 -16.21 5.84 8.90
N PRO A 425 -15.04 5.98 9.57
CA PRO A 425 -14.04 6.96 9.19
C PRO A 425 -13.53 6.78 7.75
N ARG A 426 -13.59 5.56 7.19
CA ARG A 426 -13.23 5.28 5.79
C ARG A 426 -14.10 6.08 4.83
N ASP A 427 -15.42 5.98 4.96
CA ASP A 427 -16.35 6.75 4.13
C ASP A 427 -16.39 8.23 4.55
N GLY A 428 -16.06 8.55 5.80
CA GLY A 428 -15.82 9.92 6.26
C GLY A 428 -14.69 10.59 5.47
N LEU A 429 -13.57 9.88 5.29
CA LEU A 429 -12.41 10.37 4.56
C LEU A 429 -12.69 10.57 3.06
N LEU A 430 -13.42 9.64 2.44
CA LEU A 430 -13.86 9.80 1.05
C LEU A 430 -14.74 11.05 0.87
N ARG A 431 -15.67 11.30 1.82
CA ARG A 431 -16.50 12.51 1.79
C ARG A 431 -15.69 13.79 2.04
N LEU A 432 -14.69 13.75 2.91
CA LEU A 432 -13.75 14.87 3.09
C LEU A 432 -13.08 15.18 1.76
N VAL A 433 -12.46 14.20 1.11
CA VAL A 433 -11.78 14.38 -0.19
C VAL A 433 -12.74 14.88 -1.25
N LYS A 434 -13.96 14.32 -1.34
CA LYS A 434 -14.98 14.81 -2.27
C LYS A 434 -15.28 16.30 -2.07
N SER A 435 -15.34 16.76 -0.82
CA SER A 435 -15.61 18.16 -0.46
C SER A 435 -14.50 19.15 -0.86
N LEU A 436 -13.30 18.63 -1.19
CA LEU A 436 -12.19 19.42 -1.71
C LEU A 436 -12.31 19.63 -3.24
N ALA A 437 -13.23 18.91 -3.89
CA ALA A 437 -13.44 18.92 -5.33
C ALA A 437 -12.14 18.69 -6.15
N PRO A 438 -11.34 17.64 -5.85
CA PRO A 438 -10.16 17.34 -6.63
C PRO A 438 -10.49 17.10 -8.11
N LYS A 439 -9.56 17.52 -8.96
CA LYS A 439 -9.60 17.26 -10.40
C LYS A 439 -9.51 15.77 -10.69
N VAL A 440 -8.68 15.06 -9.92
CA VAL A 440 -8.57 13.61 -9.97
C VAL A 440 -8.28 13.03 -8.58
N THR A 441 -8.89 11.89 -8.27
CA THR A 441 -8.56 11.04 -7.13
C THR A 441 -8.14 9.68 -7.64
N THR A 442 -7.02 9.18 -7.19
CA THR A 442 -6.48 7.86 -7.56
C THR A 442 -6.56 6.92 -6.36
N LEU A 443 -6.93 5.67 -6.63
CA LEU A 443 -7.03 4.61 -5.63
C LEU A 443 -6.26 3.38 -6.13
N VAL A 444 -5.31 2.92 -5.33
CA VAL A 444 -4.59 1.65 -5.51
C VAL A 444 -4.82 0.79 -4.29
N GLU A 445 -5.35 -0.43 -4.45
CA GLU A 445 -5.73 -1.31 -3.35
C GLU A 445 -5.45 -2.79 -3.67
N GLN A 446 -5.31 -3.62 -2.64
CA GLN A 446 -5.17 -5.07 -2.78
C GLN A 446 -6.49 -5.69 -3.25
N GLU A 447 -6.43 -6.61 -4.22
CA GLU A 447 -7.61 -7.27 -4.78
C GLU A 447 -7.93 -8.58 -4.03
N SER A 448 -8.34 -8.43 -2.76
CA SER A 448 -8.66 -9.54 -1.85
C SER A 448 -9.87 -9.22 -0.97
N ASN A 449 -10.73 -10.20 -0.68
CA ASN A 449 -11.87 -10.00 0.23
C ASN A 449 -11.59 -10.49 1.65
N THR A 450 -10.79 -9.73 2.40
CA THR A 450 -10.46 -10.04 3.80
C THR A 450 -11.29 -9.23 4.80
N ASN A 451 -12.18 -8.35 4.34
CA ASN A 451 -12.99 -7.53 5.25
C ASN A 451 -14.39 -8.08 5.49
N THR A 452 -15.11 -8.47 4.43
CA THR A 452 -16.57 -8.70 4.48
C THR A 452 -16.99 -10.13 4.82
N THR A 453 -16.03 -11.00 5.15
CA THR A 453 -16.24 -12.44 5.34
C THR A 453 -15.90 -12.90 6.77
N PRO A 454 -16.61 -13.91 7.31
CA PRO A 454 -16.26 -14.55 8.58
C PRO A 454 -14.87 -15.19 8.52
N PHE A 455 -14.30 -15.46 9.71
CA PHE A 455 -12.92 -15.93 9.87
C PHE A 455 -12.51 -17.07 8.94
N PHE A 456 -13.30 -18.15 8.85
CA PHE A 456 -12.91 -19.31 8.04
C PHE A 456 -12.79 -18.99 6.55
N ASN A 457 -13.78 -18.30 5.98
CA ASN A 457 -13.76 -17.88 4.57
C ASN A 457 -12.66 -16.86 4.32
N ARG A 458 -12.44 -15.94 5.28
CA ARG A 458 -11.33 -15.00 5.24
C ARG A 458 -9.98 -15.70 5.21
N PHE A 459 -9.79 -16.74 6.02
CA PHE A 459 -8.56 -17.54 6.04
C PHE A 459 -8.29 -18.20 4.67
N ILE A 460 -9.31 -18.76 4.02
CA ILE A 460 -9.18 -19.33 2.67
C ILE A 460 -8.80 -18.25 1.66
N GLU A 461 -9.45 -17.10 1.69
CA GLU A 461 -9.13 -15.98 0.81
C GLU A 461 -7.69 -15.48 1.03
N THR A 462 -7.24 -15.38 2.29
CA THR A 462 -5.86 -15.04 2.65
C THR A 462 -4.87 -16.08 2.11
N LEU A 463 -5.16 -17.37 2.29
CA LEU A 463 -4.33 -18.46 1.80
C LEU A 463 -4.16 -18.37 0.28
N ASP A 464 -5.25 -18.21 -0.46
CA ASP A 464 -5.22 -18.15 -1.92
C ASP A 464 -4.56 -16.87 -2.44
N TYR A 465 -4.81 -15.72 -1.79
CA TYR A 465 -4.20 -14.45 -2.15
C TYR A 465 -2.68 -14.45 -1.95
N TYR A 466 -2.22 -14.78 -0.74
CA TYR A 466 -0.79 -14.74 -0.43
C TYR A 466 -0.04 -15.90 -1.06
N LEU A 467 -0.68 -17.03 -1.39
CA LEU A 467 -0.01 -18.09 -2.15
C LEU A 467 0.44 -17.59 -3.52
N ALA A 468 -0.40 -16.81 -4.23
CA ALA A 468 -0.04 -16.20 -5.50
C ALA A 468 1.14 -15.21 -5.34
N ILE A 469 1.17 -14.44 -4.25
CA ILE A 469 2.30 -13.55 -3.94
C ILE A 469 3.58 -14.36 -3.68
N PHE A 470 3.53 -15.40 -2.84
CA PHE A 470 4.70 -16.23 -2.52
C PHE A 470 5.22 -16.99 -3.75
N GLU A 471 4.34 -17.47 -4.63
CA GLU A 471 4.72 -18.07 -5.92
C GLU A 471 5.44 -17.08 -6.84
N SER A 472 5.00 -15.83 -6.88
CA SER A 472 5.66 -14.80 -7.70
C SER A 472 7.05 -14.42 -7.18
N ILE A 473 7.26 -14.48 -5.85
CA ILE A 473 8.57 -14.25 -5.24
C ILE A 473 9.48 -15.45 -5.51
N ASP A 474 8.94 -16.68 -5.50
CA ASP A 474 9.67 -17.93 -5.76
C ASP A 474 10.34 -17.97 -7.14
N VAL A 475 9.71 -17.35 -8.15
CA VAL A 475 10.32 -17.25 -9.48
C VAL A 475 11.40 -16.16 -9.57
N THR A 476 11.44 -15.24 -8.61
CA THR A 476 12.28 -14.05 -8.67
C THR A 476 13.55 -14.20 -7.84
N LEU A 477 13.46 -14.81 -6.66
CA LEU A 477 14.58 -15.00 -5.73
C LEU A 477 14.73 -16.47 -5.32
N PRO A 478 15.98 -16.97 -5.17
CA PRO A 478 16.22 -18.33 -4.70
C PRO A 478 15.63 -18.63 -3.33
N ARG A 479 15.30 -19.90 -3.09
CA ARG A 479 14.63 -20.37 -1.85
C ARG A 479 15.51 -20.43 -0.60
N ASP A 480 16.79 -20.12 -0.71
CA ASP A 480 17.73 -19.97 0.40
C ASP A 480 18.22 -18.52 0.54
N SER A 481 17.77 -17.60 -0.32
CA SER A 481 18.11 -16.17 -0.23
C SER A 481 17.59 -15.59 1.08
N LYS A 482 18.50 -14.93 1.81
CA LYS A 482 18.19 -14.20 3.04
C LYS A 482 17.33 -12.97 2.74
N GLU A 483 17.63 -12.29 1.65
CA GLU A 483 16.88 -11.13 1.17
C GLU A 483 15.40 -11.48 0.98
N ARG A 484 15.12 -12.64 0.36
CA ARG A 484 13.77 -13.15 0.17
C ARG A 484 13.06 -13.52 1.48
N ILE A 485 13.76 -14.16 2.43
CA ILE A 485 13.20 -14.46 3.77
C ILE A 485 12.84 -13.16 4.48
N ASN A 486 13.73 -12.17 4.43
CA ASN A 486 13.54 -10.89 5.08
C ASN A 486 12.36 -10.12 4.47
N VAL A 487 12.19 -10.13 3.15
CA VAL A 487 11.01 -9.54 2.50
C VAL A 487 9.73 -10.24 2.96
N GLU A 488 9.69 -11.57 2.98
CA GLU A 488 8.49 -12.30 3.38
C GLU A 488 8.14 -12.08 4.85
N GLN A 489 9.14 -12.13 5.72
CA GLN A 489 8.98 -11.95 7.15
C GLN A 489 8.62 -10.51 7.52
N HIS A 490 9.30 -9.52 6.95
CA HIS A 490 9.15 -8.12 7.38
C HIS A 490 8.11 -7.35 6.57
N CYS A 491 7.80 -7.77 5.34
CA CYS A 491 6.82 -7.08 4.50
C CYS A 491 5.47 -7.78 4.42
N LEU A 492 5.41 -9.12 4.48
CA LEU A 492 4.18 -9.88 4.23
C LEU A 492 3.62 -10.56 5.49
N ALA A 493 4.48 -11.11 6.34
CA ALA A 493 4.03 -11.90 7.49
C ALA A 493 3.18 -11.08 8.47
N ARG A 494 3.51 -9.80 8.68
CA ARG A 494 2.74 -8.90 9.53
C ARG A 494 1.29 -8.79 9.06
N ASP A 495 1.08 -8.63 7.76
CA ASP A 495 -0.25 -8.46 7.20
C ASP A 495 -1.05 -9.78 7.29
N ILE A 496 -0.41 -10.89 6.93
CA ILE A 496 -0.98 -12.25 7.03
C ILE A 496 -1.45 -12.52 8.47
N VAL A 497 -0.58 -12.27 9.45
CA VAL A 497 -0.88 -12.50 10.86
C VAL A 497 -1.98 -11.56 11.35
N ASN A 498 -2.00 -10.29 10.94
CA ASN A 498 -3.09 -9.37 11.30
C ASN A 498 -4.45 -9.88 10.81
N ILE A 499 -4.53 -10.34 9.55
CA ILE A 499 -5.77 -10.82 8.94
C ILE A 499 -6.33 -12.06 9.66
N ILE A 500 -5.43 -12.97 10.07
CA ILE A 500 -5.77 -14.25 10.70
C ILE A 500 -6.02 -14.10 12.20
N ALA A 501 -5.10 -13.46 12.92
CA ALA A 501 -5.03 -13.49 14.38
C ALA A 501 -5.86 -12.40 15.06
N CYS A 502 -6.03 -11.24 14.43
CA CYS A 502 -6.72 -10.10 15.03
C CYS A 502 -8.21 -10.06 14.69
N GLU A 503 -8.98 -9.34 15.51
CA GLU A 503 -10.39 -9.02 15.27
C GLU A 503 -10.72 -7.60 15.72
N GLY A 504 -11.93 -7.12 15.36
CA GLY A 504 -12.41 -5.81 15.78
C GLY A 504 -11.44 -4.69 15.40
N LYS A 505 -11.14 -3.78 16.33
CA LYS A 505 -10.24 -2.65 16.09
C LYS A 505 -8.78 -3.05 15.87
N GLU A 506 -8.36 -4.23 16.31
CA GLU A 506 -6.96 -4.68 16.22
C GLU A 506 -6.64 -5.24 14.82
N ARG A 507 -7.67 -5.69 14.08
CA ARG A 507 -7.52 -6.10 12.69
C ARG A 507 -7.62 -4.87 11.80
N VAL A 508 -6.49 -4.45 11.25
CA VAL A 508 -6.36 -3.27 10.38
C VAL A 508 -6.25 -3.66 8.90
N GLU A 509 -5.73 -4.84 8.59
CA GLU A 509 -5.66 -5.35 7.21
C GLU A 509 -7.04 -5.81 6.74
N ARG A 510 -7.77 -4.88 6.10
CA ARG A 510 -9.18 -5.04 5.69
C ARG A 510 -9.37 -4.76 4.22
N HIS A 511 -8.73 -5.59 3.39
CA HIS A 511 -8.80 -5.51 1.94
C HIS A 511 -10.24 -5.73 1.46
N GLU A 512 -10.59 -4.99 0.41
CA GLU A 512 -11.86 -5.12 -0.29
C GLU A 512 -11.60 -5.21 -1.80
N LEU A 513 -12.45 -5.94 -2.50
CA LEU A 513 -12.38 -6.03 -3.97
C LEU A 513 -12.73 -4.68 -4.61
N LEU A 514 -12.21 -4.44 -5.82
CA LEU A 514 -12.48 -3.24 -6.61
C LEU A 514 -13.98 -2.88 -6.69
N GLY A 515 -14.87 -3.87 -6.82
CA GLY A 515 -16.31 -3.63 -6.90
C GLY A 515 -16.88 -2.96 -5.63
N LYS A 516 -16.36 -3.30 -4.45
CA LYS A 516 -16.76 -2.68 -3.18
C LYS A 516 -16.18 -1.27 -3.06
N TRP A 517 -14.92 -1.08 -3.43
CA TRP A 517 -14.31 0.26 -3.50
C TRP A 517 -15.05 1.20 -4.45
N LYS A 518 -15.38 0.72 -5.65
CA LYS A 518 -16.23 1.42 -6.62
C LYS A 518 -17.56 1.84 -6.04
N SER A 519 -18.21 0.96 -5.28
CA SER A 519 -19.45 1.26 -4.59
C SER A 519 -19.27 2.38 -3.55
N ARG A 520 -18.23 2.30 -2.72
CA ARG A 520 -17.93 3.35 -1.70
C ARG A 520 -17.67 4.72 -2.34
N LEU A 521 -16.83 4.77 -3.37
CA LEU A 521 -16.51 6.01 -4.09
C LEU A 521 -17.74 6.58 -4.79
N THR A 522 -18.55 5.76 -5.46
CA THR A 522 -19.79 6.20 -6.10
C THR A 522 -20.78 6.75 -5.07
N MET A 523 -20.94 6.10 -3.91
CA MET A 523 -21.80 6.59 -2.82
C MET A 523 -21.28 7.90 -2.21
N ALA A 524 -19.97 8.11 -2.18
CA ALA A 524 -19.37 9.38 -1.79
C ALA A 524 -19.50 10.48 -2.87
N GLY A 525 -20.05 10.14 -4.05
CA GLY A 525 -20.34 11.07 -5.13
C GLY A 525 -19.26 11.16 -6.21
N PHE A 526 -18.25 10.30 -6.18
CA PHE A 526 -17.24 10.24 -7.23
C PHE A 526 -17.76 9.51 -8.47
N SER A 527 -17.17 9.82 -9.61
CA SER A 527 -17.42 9.12 -10.87
C SER A 527 -16.11 8.59 -11.44
N GLN A 528 -16.10 7.34 -11.88
CA GLN A 528 -14.89 6.68 -12.35
C GLN A 528 -14.48 7.22 -13.72
N CYS A 529 -13.19 7.52 -13.90
CA CYS A 529 -12.62 7.81 -15.21
C CYS A 529 -11.73 6.64 -15.68
N PRO A 530 -11.70 6.38 -17.01
CA PRO A 530 -10.82 5.35 -17.56
C PRO A 530 -9.35 5.77 -17.44
N LEU A 531 -8.48 4.79 -17.17
CA LEU A 531 -7.03 4.97 -17.23
C LEU A 531 -6.53 5.00 -18.69
N SER A 532 -5.50 5.80 -18.97
CA SER A 532 -4.93 5.97 -20.31
C SER A 532 -4.46 4.65 -20.93
N SER A 533 -5.00 4.32 -22.10
CA SER A 533 -4.59 3.12 -22.86
C SER A 533 -3.09 3.09 -23.19
N TYR A 534 -2.47 4.25 -23.36
CA TYR A 534 -1.03 4.35 -23.56
C TYR A 534 -0.27 3.95 -22.29
N VAL A 535 -0.61 4.53 -21.14
CA VAL A 535 -0.01 4.18 -19.84
C VAL A 535 -0.19 2.68 -19.57
N ASN A 536 -1.37 2.14 -19.87
CA ASN A 536 -1.68 0.71 -19.75
C ASN A 536 -0.73 -0.14 -20.61
N SER A 537 -0.40 0.30 -21.82
CA SER A 537 0.53 -0.38 -22.73
C SER A 537 1.96 -0.39 -22.21
N VAL A 538 2.43 0.70 -21.62
CA VAL A 538 3.79 0.79 -21.06
C VAL A 538 3.91 -0.06 -19.79
N ILE A 539 2.90 -0.02 -18.92
CA ILE A 539 2.81 -0.94 -17.77
C ILE A 539 2.86 -2.39 -18.25
N ARG A 540 2.11 -2.74 -19.31
CA ARG A 540 2.13 -4.09 -19.88
C ARG A 540 3.53 -4.51 -20.36
N SER A 541 4.28 -3.59 -20.97
CA SER A 541 5.67 -3.82 -21.38
C SER A 541 6.61 -3.99 -20.18
N LEU A 542 6.42 -3.19 -19.13
CA LEU A 542 7.18 -3.30 -17.88
C LEU A 542 7.01 -4.68 -17.23
N LEU A 543 5.78 -5.18 -17.12
CA LEU A 543 5.48 -6.45 -16.45
C LEU A 543 6.20 -7.64 -17.10
N ARG A 544 6.43 -7.60 -18.42
CA ARG A 544 7.20 -8.63 -19.15
C ARG A 544 8.65 -8.72 -18.70
N CYS A 545 9.19 -7.69 -18.05
CA CYS A 545 10.55 -7.72 -17.50
C CYS A 545 10.64 -8.48 -16.17
N TYR A 546 9.50 -8.71 -15.50
CA TYR A 546 9.43 -9.45 -14.24
C TYR A 546 9.19 -10.94 -14.48
N SER A 547 8.07 -11.28 -15.10
CA SER A 547 7.69 -12.66 -15.39
C SER A 547 6.56 -12.70 -16.41
N GLU A 548 6.50 -13.75 -17.22
CA GLU A 548 5.37 -14.02 -18.13
C GLU A 548 4.06 -14.36 -17.41
N HIS A 549 4.14 -14.71 -16.12
CA HIS A 549 2.97 -15.05 -15.31
C HIS A 549 2.23 -13.83 -14.77
N TYR A 550 2.81 -12.63 -14.85
CA TYR A 550 2.07 -11.41 -14.50
C TYR A 550 1.04 -11.08 -15.58
N THR A 551 -0.20 -10.89 -15.15
CA THR A 551 -1.32 -10.53 -16.02
C THR A 551 -1.78 -9.10 -15.75
N LEU A 552 -2.31 -8.46 -16.78
CA LEU A 552 -2.85 -7.11 -16.67
C LEU A 552 -4.20 -7.04 -17.39
N VAL A 553 -5.25 -6.84 -16.61
CA VAL A 553 -6.63 -6.79 -17.07
C VAL A 553 -7.17 -5.37 -16.93
N GLU A 554 -7.75 -4.85 -18.00
CA GLU A 554 -8.51 -3.61 -17.98
C GLU A 554 -9.97 -3.97 -17.77
N LYS A 555 -10.58 -3.49 -16.68
CA LYS A 555 -11.97 -3.80 -16.32
C LYS A 555 -12.64 -2.54 -15.81
N ASP A 556 -13.76 -2.17 -16.43
CA ASP A 556 -14.62 -1.06 -16.00
C ASP A 556 -13.88 0.27 -15.77
N GLY A 557 -12.89 0.59 -16.62
CA GLY A 557 -12.08 1.82 -16.49
C GLY A 557 -10.97 1.75 -15.44
N ALA A 558 -10.84 0.63 -14.72
CA ALA A 558 -9.72 0.34 -13.82
C ALA A 558 -8.76 -0.68 -14.45
N MET A 559 -7.61 -0.85 -13.81
CA MET A 559 -6.64 -1.89 -14.13
C MET A 559 -6.47 -2.85 -12.96
N LEU A 560 -6.30 -4.13 -13.27
CA LEU A 560 -5.99 -5.17 -12.30
C LEU A 560 -4.69 -5.86 -12.71
N LEU A 561 -3.68 -5.74 -11.85
CA LEU A 561 -2.48 -6.57 -11.87
C LEU A 561 -2.81 -7.91 -11.24
N GLY A 562 -2.42 -8.99 -11.90
CA GLY A 562 -2.58 -10.35 -11.40
C GLY A 562 -1.33 -11.20 -11.58
N TRP A 563 -1.33 -12.34 -10.89
CA TRP A 563 -0.40 -13.44 -11.05
C TRP A 563 -1.17 -14.68 -11.47
N LYS A 564 -0.88 -15.21 -12.67
CA LYS A 564 -1.64 -16.27 -13.31
C LYS A 564 -3.13 -15.91 -13.39
N ASP A 565 -4.00 -16.64 -12.69
CA ASP A 565 -5.44 -16.44 -12.64
C ASP A 565 -5.92 -15.61 -11.42
N ARG A 566 -4.99 -15.12 -10.59
CA ARG A 566 -5.30 -14.38 -9.36
C ARG A 566 -4.96 -12.90 -9.50
N ASN A 567 -5.98 -12.04 -9.46
CA ASN A 567 -5.77 -10.59 -9.30
C ASN A 567 -5.16 -10.29 -7.93
N LEU A 568 -4.20 -9.36 -7.89
CA LEU A 568 -3.42 -8.98 -6.73
C LEU A 568 -3.62 -7.52 -6.33
N THR A 569 -3.61 -6.61 -7.29
CA THR A 569 -3.70 -5.17 -7.04
C THR A 569 -4.59 -4.52 -8.08
N SER A 570 -5.50 -3.65 -7.66
CA SER A 570 -6.29 -2.82 -8.55
C SER A 570 -5.85 -1.36 -8.48
N ALA A 571 -5.93 -0.66 -9.61
CA ALA A 571 -5.68 0.77 -9.73
C ALA A 571 -6.84 1.42 -10.48
N SER A 572 -7.34 2.55 -9.97
CA SER A 572 -8.48 3.27 -10.54
C SER A 572 -8.35 4.78 -10.33
N ALA A 573 -8.98 5.56 -11.21
CA ALA A 573 -9.04 7.01 -11.13
C ALA A 573 -10.49 7.51 -11.14
N TRP A 574 -10.71 8.64 -10.49
CA TRP A 574 -12.04 9.17 -10.17
C TRP A 574 -12.07 10.69 -10.26
N HIS A 575 -13.15 11.24 -10.78
CA HIS A 575 -13.42 12.68 -10.74
C HIS A 575 -14.53 13.01 -9.75
N CYS A 576 -14.55 14.27 -9.34
CA CYS A 576 -15.60 14.86 -8.54
C CYS A 576 -16.84 15.24 -9.37
#